data_AF-A0A7H8J020-F1
#
_entry.id   AF-A0A7H8J020-F1
#
_cell.length_a   1.000
_cell.length_b   1.000
_cell.length_c   1.000
_cell.angle_alpha   90.00
_cell.angle_beta   90.00
_cell.angle_gamma   90.00
#
_symmetry.space_group_name_H-M   'P 1'
#
loop_
_entity.id
_entity.type
_entity.pdbx_description
1 polymer ?
#
loop_
_entity_poly.entity_id
_entity_poly.type
_entity_poly.pdbx_seq_one_letter_code
_entity_poly.pdbx_strand_id
1 'polypeptide(L)'
;MNDPEYKSNPSAQGAHHTDPSEVPFATELPEGEIEVIDGRAMVNGRAVVNRDWMVKRTGAARVTVNLWYRKRHEAPEYMTDDEGNEVKVPRHPEKKMKIRRVDFYDEREFEAFYAALQLRKKQKVLPTSPDLYEGDVEDRISINQAAEFFHFAGPNVIRKYLKDNPGYFPDSVGTVEGPSGRQIPAFRRGDLQDFDRKRQGDNTGTAGRPEGHPQSRERKPETEERIATALAFIREQGGHRRGMGAQLAARHNEPTWKWERAVKEARMKLIREGE
;
A
#
# COMPACT_ATOMS: atom_id res chain seq x y z
N MET A 1 64.90 -0.84 50.12
CA MET A 1 64.77 -0.57 48.67
C MET A 1 63.49 0.22 48.48
N ASN A 2 63.68 1.53 48.29
CA ASN A 2 62.80 2.56 47.72
C ASN A 2 61.32 2.67 48.12
N ASP A 3 61.07 3.73 48.89
CA ASP A 3 59.93 4.68 48.85
C ASP A 3 59.32 4.91 47.44
N PRO A 4 58.04 5.32 47.34
CA PRO A 4 57.76 6.77 47.40
C PRO A 4 56.47 7.21 48.13
N GLU A 5 56.69 8.23 48.97
CA GLU A 5 56.06 9.56 48.98
C GLU A 5 54.55 9.70 48.71
N TYR A 6 53.86 10.01 49.81
CA TYR A 6 52.72 10.92 49.86
C TYR A 6 53.04 12.30 49.28
N LYS A 7 52.26 12.76 48.29
CA LYS A 7 52.02 14.19 48.04
C LYS A 7 50.52 14.42 47.83
N SER A 8 49.90 15.06 48.81
CA SER A 8 48.60 15.73 48.70
C SER A 8 48.76 17.01 47.89
N ASN A 9 47.89 17.28 46.91
CA ASN A 9 46.93 18.40 46.96
C ASN A 9 46.11 18.58 45.67
N PRO A 10 44.99 19.33 45.73
CA PRO A 10 43.78 19.08 44.98
C PRO A 10 43.60 20.01 43.78
N SER A 11 42.79 19.57 42.81
CA SER A 11 42.04 20.48 41.95
C SER A 11 40.80 19.75 41.46
N ALA A 12 39.69 20.05 42.13
CA ALA A 12 38.36 19.84 41.60
C ALA A 12 38.17 20.78 40.41
N GLN A 13 38.16 20.21 39.21
CA GLN A 13 37.50 20.81 38.06
C GLN A 13 36.59 19.75 37.47
N GLY A 14 35.29 19.92 37.73
CA GLY A 14 34.24 19.11 37.17
C GLY A 14 34.21 19.30 35.65
N ALA A 15 34.68 18.30 34.92
CA ALA A 15 34.39 18.15 33.52
C ALA A 15 32.93 17.65 33.41
N HIS A 16 32.00 18.58 33.23
CA HIS A 16 30.67 18.25 32.74
C HIS A 16 30.82 17.62 31.35
N HIS A 17 30.66 16.31 31.31
CA HIS A 17 30.47 15.56 30.08
C HIS A 17 29.06 15.86 29.59
N THR A 18 28.89 16.90 28.78
CA THR A 18 27.65 17.15 28.05
C THR A 18 27.52 16.11 26.94
N ASP A 19 26.61 15.18 27.15
CA ASP A 19 26.06 14.27 26.15
C ASP A 19 25.46 15.09 24.98
N PRO A 20 25.90 14.87 23.72
CA PRO A 20 25.40 15.61 22.56
C PRO A 20 23.98 15.18 22.12
N SER A 21 23.30 14.29 22.85
CA SER A 21 21.97 13.78 22.49
C SER A 21 20.77 14.50 23.15
N GLU A 22 21.00 15.39 24.11
CA GLU A 22 19.94 16.25 24.68
C GLU A 22 20.10 17.69 24.21
N VAL A 23 19.57 17.99 23.02
CA VAL A 23 19.30 19.37 22.65
C VAL A 23 18.03 19.79 23.38
N PRO A 24 18.08 20.74 24.35
CA PRO A 24 16.87 21.21 25.00
C PRO A 24 15.95 21.84 23.96
N PHE A 25 14.65 21.59 24.13
CA PHE A 25 13.57 22.18 23.36
C PHE A 25 13.69 23.71 23.47
N ALA A 26 14.34 24.35 22.49
CA ALA A 26 14.48 25.79 22.43
C ALA A 26 13.08 26.39 22.29
N THR A 27 12.50 26.74 23.43
CA THR A 27 11.17 27.34 23.56
C THR A 27 11.24 28.86 23.34
N GLU A 28 12.46 29.40 23.28
CA GLU A 28 12.72 30.80 23.01
C GLU A 28 13.03 30.97 21.53
N LEU A 29 12.02 31.47 20.81
CA LEU A 29 12.17 31.94 19.43
C LEU A 29 13.17 33.10 19.44
N PRO A 30 14.12 33.16 18.47
CA PRO A 30 14.95 34.36 18.32
C PRO A 30 14.03 35.58 18.11
N GLU A 31 14.34 36.69 18.79
CA GLU A 31 13.59 37.96 18.76
C GLU A 31 13.65 38.70 17.40
N GLY A 32 13.85 37.96 16.30
CA GLY A 32 13.74 38.46 14.93
C GLY A 32 12.42 38.02 14.32
N GLU A 33 11.81 38.88 13.50
CA GLU A 33 10.62 38.53 12.73
C GLU A 33 10.97 37.42 11.74
N ILE A 34 10.66 36.16 12.08
CA ILE A 34 10.90 35.02 11.20
C ILE A 34 10.01 35.21 9.96
N GLU A 35 10.64 35.52 8.84
CA GLU A 35 9.96 35.65 7.55
C GLU A 35 9.54 34.26 7.06
N VAL A 36 8.24 34.10 6.80
CA VAL A 36 7.66 32.90 6.22
C VAL A 36 7.21 33.24 4.81
N ILE A 37 7.84 32.62 3.81
CA ILE A 37 7.54 32.81 2.39
C ILE A 37 7.01 31.48 1.85
N ASP A 38 5.77 31.45 1.36
CA ASP A 38 5.14 30.26 0.79
C ASP A 38 5.20 29.00 1.69
N GLY A 39 5.10 29.19 3.01
CA GLY A 39 5.16 28.08 3.97
C GLY A 39 6.57 27.55 4.24
N ARG A 40 7.62 28.23 3.78
CA ARG A 40 9.03 27.97 4.09
C ARG A 40 9.60 29.14 4.90
N ALA A 41 10.49 28.85 5.83
CA ALA A 41 11.20 29.85 6.62
C ALA A 41 12.65 29.43 6.88
N MET A 42 13.52 30.41 7.13
CA MET A 42 14.90 30.18 7.57
C MET A 42 15.01 30.49 9.06
N VAL A 43 15.44 29.52 9.86
CA VAL A 43 15.61 29.67 11.31
C VAL A 43 16.97 29.13 11.69
N ASN A 44 17.83 29.97 12.28
CA ASN A 44 19.20 29.63 12.68
C ASN A 44 20.00 28.97 11.54
N GLY A 45 19.85 29.49 10.32
CA GLY A 45 20.52 28.97 9.11
C GLY A 45 19.96 27.63 8.58
N ARG A 46 18.89 27.09 9.18
CA ARG A 46 18.20 25.88 8.71
C ARG A 46 16.86 26.24 8.07
N ALA A 47 16.56 25.57 6.96
CA ALA A 47 15.29 25.74 6.29
C ALA A 47 14.23 24.83 6.93
N VAL A 48 13.10 25.43 7.27
CA VAL A 48 11.94 24.73 7.83
C VAL A 48 10.71 24.98 6.97
N VAL A 49 9.86 23.96 6.84
CA VAL A 49 8.70 23.96 5.95
C VAL A 49 7.43 23.56 6.70
N ASN A 50 6.29 24.13 6.31
CA ASN A 50 4.99 23.73 6.81
C ASN A 50 4.28 22.78 5.83
N ARG A 51 3.08 22.35 6.19
CA ARG A 51 2.29 21.43 5.35
C ARG A 51 1.80 22.05 4.04
N ASP A 52 1.65 23.37 3.95
CA ASP A 52 1.23 24.04 2.70
C ASP A 52 2.35 23.96 1.67
N TRP A 53 3.58 24.20 2.12
CA TRP A 53 4.76 23.98 1.31
C TRP A 53 4.87 22.53 0.85
N MET A 54 4.66 21.55 1.74
CA MET A 54 4.69 20.12 1.38
C MET A 54 3.64 19.75 0.33
N VAL A 55 2.42 20.30 0.43
CA VAL A 55 1.35 20.12 -0.58
C VAL A 55 1.81 20.67 -1.93
N LYS A 56 2.30 21.91 -1.96
CA LYS A 56 2.80 22.56 -3.18
C LYS A 56 3.97 21.78 -3.80
N ARG A 57 4.91 21.33 -2.96
CA ARG A 57 6.14 20.64 -3.36
C ARG A 57 5.89 19.24 -3.93
N THR A 58 4.91 18.52 -3.38
CA THR A 58 4.65 17.11 -3.72
C THR A 58 3.45 16.90 -4.63
N GLY A 59 2.58 17.90 -4.79
CA GLY A 59 1.29 17.77 -5.47
C GLY A 59 0.27 16.90 -4.70
N ALA A 60 0.61 16.41 -3.51
CA ALA A 60 -0.29 15.59 -2.71
C ALA A 60 -1.38 16.43 -2.06
N ALA A 61 -2.60 15.87 -1.95
CA ALA A 61 -3.68 16.51 -1.20
C ALA A 61 -3.29 16.72 0.27
N ARG A 62 -3.81 17.79 0.90
CA ARG A 62 -3.58 18.12 2.32
C ARG A 62 -3.87 16.96 3.26
N VAL A 63 -4.93 16.20 2.99
CA VAL A 63 -5.31 15.00 3.77
C VAL A 63 -4.22 13.93 3.71
N THR A 64 -3.57 13.77 2.56
CA THR A 64 -2.45 12.83 2.37
C THR A 64 -1.22 13.24 3.16
N VAL A 65 -0.85 14.52 3.12
CA VAL A 65 0.27 15.06 3.93
C VAL A 65 0.00 14.87 5.43
N ASN A 66 -1.24 15.13 5.88
CA ASN A 66 -1.64 14.86 7.27
C ASN A 66 -1.53 13.37 7.62
N LEU A 67 -1.90 12.49 6.69
CA LEU A 67 -1.82 11.05 6.88
C LEU A 67 -0.36 10.59 7.03
N TRP A 68 0.57 11.12 6.24
CA TRP A 68 2.00 10.81 6.35
C TRP A 68 2.53 11.09 7.75
N TYR A 69 2.21 12.24 8.34
CA TYR A 69 2.62 12.56 9.70
C TYR A 69 1.94 11.66 10.75
N ARG A 70 0.62 11.41 10.61
CA ARG A 70 -0.14 10.57 11.55
C ARG A 70 0.38 9.13 11.58
N LYS A 71 0.76 8.59 10.42
CA LYS A 71 1.23 7.21 10.24
C LYS A 71 2.75 7.08 10.22
N ARG A 72 3.51 8.12 10.62
CA ARG A 72 4.96 8.13 10.48
C ARG A 72 5.66 6.96 11.19
N HIS A 73 5.11 6.49 12.31
CA HIS A 73 5.63 5.37 13.08
C HIS A 73 5.23 4.00 12.52
N GLU A 74 4.21 3.94 11.66
CA GLU A 74 3.82 2.72 10.95
C GLU A 74 4.76 2.42 9.76
N ALA A 75 5.51 3.43 9.30
CA ALA A 75 6.50 3.22 8.25
C ALA A 75 7.66 2.36 8.78
N PRO A 76 8.13 1.36 8.01
CA PRO A 76 9.28 0.56 8.42
C PRO A 76 10.48 1.46 8.70
N GLU A 77 11.20 1.18 9.77
CA GLU A 77 12.41 1.93 10.13
C GLU A 77 13.60 1.54 9.25
N TYR A 78 13.62 0.28 8.81
CA TYR A 78 14.65 -0.30 7.97
C TYR A 78 13.99 -0.99 6.77
N MET A 79 14.67 -0.99 5.63
CA MET A 79 14.33 -1.79 4.46
C MET A 79 15.59 -2.41 3.91
N THR A 80 15.44 -3.60 3.32
CA THR A 80 16.50 -4.27 2.60
C THR A 80 16.68 -3.61 1.23
N ASP A 81 17.90 -3.23 0.88
CA ASP A 81 18.24 -2.77 -0.47
C ASP A 81 18.43 -3.94 -1.45
N ASP A 82 18.73 -3.64 -2.70
CA ASP A 82 18.91 -4.65 -3.76
C ASP A 82 20.14 -5.55 -3.53
N GLU A 83 21.06 -5.13 -2.65
CA GLU A 83 22.27 -5.87 -2.26
C GLU A 83 22.06 -6.73 -1.00
N GLY A 84 20.88 -6.66 -0.38
CA GLY A 84 20.56 -7.42 0.83
C GLY A 84 20.91 -6.70 2.13
N ASN A 85 21.33 -5.43 2.11
CA ASN A 85 21.70 -4.67 3.30
C ASN A 85 20.47 -4.00 3.94
N GLU A 86 20.42 -3.96 5.27
CA GLU A 86 19.41 -3.17 5.98
C GLU A 86 19.78 -1.67 5.96
N VAL A 87 18.98 -0.88 5.25
CA VAL A 87 19.14 0.56 5.15
C VAL A 87 18.03 1.25 5.95
N LYS A 88 18.42 2.21 6.80
CA LYS A 88 17.47 3.03 7.54
C LYS A 88 16.66 3.89 6.58
N VAL A 89 15.33 3.80 6.66
CA VAL A 89 14.42 4.54 5.79
C VAL A 89 13.93 5.81 6.48
N PRO A 90 14.14 6.99 5.88
CA PRO A 90 13.62 8.23 6.43
C PRO A 90 12.09 8.17 6.62
N ARG A 91 11.65 8.48 7.84
CA ARG A 91 10.24 8.67 8.20
C ARG A 91 9.87 10.15 8.06
N HIS A 92 8.58 10.45 8.02
CA HIS A 92 8.14 11.84 8.02
C HIS A 92 8.72 12.56 9.26
N PRO A 93 9.33 13.75 9.09
CA PRO A 93 10.00 14.45 10.18
C PRO A 93 9.06 14.77 11.34
N GLU A 94 9.65 14.87 12.53
CA GLU A 94 8.98 15.42 13.70
C GLU A 94 8.80 16.94 13.58
N LYS A 95 7.87 17.47 14.36
CA LYS A 95 7.66 18.92 14.44
C LYS A 95 8.90 19.55 15.05
N LYS A 96 9.55 20.47 14.34
CA LYS A 96 10.73 21.17 14.84
C LYS A 96 10.37 22.40 15.66
N MET A 97 9.36 23.15 15.22
CA MET A 97 8.94 24.36 15.91
C MET A 97 7.52 24.78 15.52
N LYS A 98 7.02 25.83 16.19
CA LYS A 98 5.80 26.53 15.80
C LYS A 98 6.11 27.98 15.49
N ILE A 99 5.72 28.43 14.30
CA ILE A 99 5.77 29.85 13.90
C ILE A 99 4.33 30.28 13.68
N ARG A 100 3.87 31.33 14.40
CA ARG A 100 2.50 31.88 14.28
C ARG A 100 1.42 30.78 14.38
N ARG A 101 1.58 29.87 15.34
CA ARG A 101 0.69 28.70 15.62
C ARG A 101 0.68 27.60 14.55
N VAL A 102 1.51 27.70 13.52
CA VAL A 102 1.66 26.67 12.48
C VAL A 102 2.86 25.79 12.82
N ASP A 103 2.68 24.47 12.70
CA ASP A 103 3.78 23.50 12.87
C ASP A 103 4.72 23.55 11.66
N PHE A 104 6.03 23.64 11.93
CA PHE A 104 7.09 23.57 10.94
C PHE A 104 7.98 22.34 11.16
N TYR A 105 8.53 21.84 10.06
CA TYR A 105 9.31 20.61 9.95
C TYR A 105 10.65 20.94 9.30
N ASP A 106 11.68 20.14 9.55
CA ASP A 106 12.96 20.30 8.84
C ASP A 106 12.80 19.96 7.35
N GLU A 107 13.23 20.86 6.47
CA GLU A 107 13.08 20.70 5.02
C GLU A 107 13.89 19.51 4.49
N ARG A 108 15.14 19.35 4.97
CA ARG A 108 16.04 18.28 4.50
C ARG A 108 15.54 16.91 4.94
N GLU A 109 15.08 16.80 6.18
CA GLU A 109 14.46 15.56 6.68
C GLU A 109 13.19 15.21 5.88
N PHE A 110 12.36 16.21 5.54
CA PHE A 110 11.18 15.97 4.71
C PHE A 110 11.52 15.52 3.29
N GLU A 111 12.49 16.16 2.63
CA GLU A 111 12.93 15.78 1.29
C GLU A 111 13.51 14.36 1.27
N ALA A 112 14.29 13.97 2.28
CA ALA A 112 14.79 12.60 2.43
C ALA A 112 13.65 11.59 2.60
N PHE A 113 12.65 11.90 3.43
CA PHE A 113 11.41 11.12 3.55
C PHE A 113 10.68 10.99 2.22
N TYR A 114 10.53 12.09 1.48
CA TYR A 114 9.77 12.11 0.24
C TYR A 114 10.46 11.31 -0.86
N ALA A 115 11.78 11.44 -1.01
CA ALA A 115 12.58 10.61 -1.91
C ALA A 115 12.44 9.12 -1.59
N ALA A 116 12.55 8.74 -0.31
CA ALA A 116 12.36 7.36 0.13
C ALA A 116 10.91 6.87 -0.06
N LEU A 117 9.92 7.73 0.10
CA LEU A 117 8.51 7.40 -0.20
C LEU A 117 8.32 7.11 -1.69
N GLN A 118 8.94 7.90 -2.58
CA GLN A 118 8.89 7.69 -4.03
C GLN A 118 9.58 6.38 -4.42
N LEU A 119 10.74 6.07 -3.85
CA LEU A 119 11.43 4.81 -4.09
C LEU A 119 10.57 3.61 -3.66
N ARG A 120 9.98 3.66 -2.47
CA ARG A 120 9.06 2.60 -1.98
C ARG A 120 7.83 2.43 -2.87
N LYS A 121 7.32 3.51 -3.45
CA LYS A 121 6.22 3.43 -4.43
C LYS A 121 6.68 2.72 -5.69
N LYS A 122 7.85 3.07 -6.23
CA LYS A 122 8.45 2.41 -7.39
C LYS A 122 8.66 0.91 -7.14
N GLN A 123 9.26 0.53 -6.01
CA GLN A 123 9.47 -0.88 -5.63
C GLN A 123 8.16 -1.67 -5.44
N LYS A 124 7.05 -1.02 -5.11
CA LYS A 124 5.73 -1.67 -4.98
C LYS A 124 5.00 -1.85 -6.31
N VAL A 125 5.48 -1.24 -7.39
CA VAL A 125 4.93 -1.51 -8.71
C VAL A 125 5.36 -2.92 -9.09
N LEU A 126 4.39 -3.83 -9.20
CA LEU A 126 4.66 -5.19 -9.64
C LEU A 126 5.29 -5.16 -11.04
N PRO A 127 6.36 -5.92 -11.30
CA PRO A 127 6.90 -6.03 -12.64
C PRO A 127 5.81 -6.50 -13.59
N THR A 128 5.83 -6.00 -14.83
CA THR A 128 4.88 -6.44 -15.86
C THR A 128 5.44 -7.68 -16.54
N SER A 129 4.57 -8.63 -16.89
CA SER A 129 4.98 -9.81 -17.65
C SER A 129 5.62 -9.41 -18.99
N PRO A 130 6.77 -10.00 -19.37
CA PRO A 130 7.39 -9.74 -20.67
C PRO A 130 6.46 -10.08 -21.84
N ASP A 131 5.55 -11.04 -21.65
CA ASP A 131 4.52 -11.46 -22.62
C ASP A 131 3.63 -10.30 -23.11
N LEU A 132 3.52 -9.21 -22.35
CA LEU A 132 2.81 -8.01 -22.80
C LEU A 132 3.47 -7.39 -24.05
N TYR A 133 4.78 -7.52 -24.18
CA TYR A 133 5.57 -7.00 -25.29
C TYR A 133 5.71 -8.00 -26.46
N GLU A 134 5.18 -9.21 -26.31
CA GLU A 134 5.17 -10.24 -27.35
C GLU A 134 3.83 -10.21 -28.10
N GLY A 135 3.83 -9.77 -29.36
CA GLY A 135 2.64 -9.75 -30.23
C GLY A 135 2.44 -8.44 -30.97
N ASP A 136 1.31 -8.32 -31.67
CA ASP A 136 0.94 -7.11 -32.42
C ASP A 136 0.33 -6.07 -31.47
N VAL A 137 0.71 -4.79 -31.64
CA VAL A 137 0.16 -3.68 -30.85
C VAL A 137 -1.36 -3.53 -30.99
N GLU A 138 -1.93 -3.99 -32.11
CA GLU A 138 -3.36 -3.99 -32.36
C GLU A 138 -4.09 -5.21 -31.78
N ASP A 139 -3.37 -6.15 -31.17
CA ASP A 139 -3.98 -7.32 -30.53
C ASP A 139 -4.99 -6.90 -29.46
N ARG A 140 -6.14 -7.58 -29.46
CA ARG A 140 -7.19 -7.37 -28.45
C ARG A 140 -6.93 -8.26 -27.24
N ILE A 141 -6.52 -7.63 -26.15
CA ILE A 141 -6.22 -8.29 -24.89
C ILE A 141 -7.44 -8.21 -23.97
N SER A 142 -7.90 -9.36 -23.48
CA SER A 142 -9.03 -9.40 -22.53
C SER A 142 -8.66 -8.75 -21.19
N ILE A 143 -9.64 -8.27 -20.44
CA ILE A 143 -9.41 -7.73 -19.08
C ILE A 143 -8.76 -8.73 -18.12
N ASN A 144 -8.92 -10.04 -18.36
CA ASN A 144 -8.29 -11.08 -17.56
C ASN A 144 -6.79 -11.17 -17.87
N GLN A 145 -6.44 -11.27 -19.16
CA GLN A 145 -5.03 -11.26 -19.59
C GLN A 145 -4.32 -9.96 -19.22
N ALA A 146 -5.00 -8.81 -19.33
CA ALA A 146 -4.44 -7.55 -18.87
C ALA A 146 -4.13 -7.59 -17.36
N ALA A 147 -5.03 -8.16 -16.55
CA ALA A 147 -4.78 -8.31 -15.11
C ALA A 147 -3.58 -9.25 -14.84
N GLU A 148 -3.44 -10.32 -15.62
CA GLU A 148 -2.30 -11.24 -15.55
C GLU A 148 -0.98 -10.55 -15.92
N PHE A 149 -0.94 -9.80 -17.03
CA PHE A 149 0.25 -9.06 -17.46
C PHE A 149 0.74 -8.08 -16.40
N PHE A 150 -0.17 -7.40 -15.68
CA PHE A 150 0.22 -6.46 -14.62
C PHE A 150 0.30 -7.09 -13.22
N HIS A 151 0.14 -8.41 -13.12
CA HIS A 151 0.04 -9.16 -11.86
C HIS A 151 -0.96 -8.56 -10.85
N PHE A 152 -2.03 -7.95 -11.35
CA PHE A 152 -3.10 -7.47 -10.49
C PHE A 152 -3.84 -8.66 -9.88
N ALA A 153 -4.38 -8.48 -8.67
CA ALA A 153 -5.19 -9.49 -7.97
C ALA A 153 -6.45 -9.95 -8.73
N GLY A 154 -6.74 -9.38 -9.91
CA GLY A 154 -7.79 -9.79 -10.81
C GLY A 154 -8.39 -8.63 -11.62
N PRO A 155 -9.30 -8.93 -12.56
CA PRO A 155 -9.89 -7.94 -13.48
C PRO A 155 -10.71 -6.85 -12.77
N ASN A 156 -11.12 -7.09 -11.51
CA ASN A 156 -11.83 -6.10 -10.71
C ASN A 156 -10.97 -4.88 -10.35
N VAL A 157 -9.64 -5.03 -10.28
CA VAL A 157 -8.72 -3.90 -10.06
C VAL A 157 -8.79 -2.94 -11.25
N ILE A 158 -8.77 -3.46 -12.47
CA ILE A 158 -8.89 -2.68 -13.70
C ILE A 158 -10.25 -1.98 -13.78
N ARG A 159 -11.35 -2.70 -13.50
CA ARG A 159 -12.69 -2.09 -13.45
C ARG A 159 -12.78 -0.93 -12.45
N LYS A 160 -12.10 -1.07 -11.31
CA LYS A 160 -12.03 -0.01 -10.31
C LYS A 160 -11.25 1.19 -10.83
N TYR A 161 -10.13 1.00 -11.54
CA TYR A 161 -9.40 2.12 -12.14
C TYR A 161 -10.24 2.87 -13.16
N LEU A 162 -10.90 2.17 -14.07
CA LEU A 162 -11.78 2.79 -15.06
C LEU A 162 -12.90 3.61 -14.42
N LYS A 163 -13.44 3.16 -13.29
CA LYS A 163 -14.51 3.85 -12.57
C LYS A 163 -14.02 5.02 -11.73
N ASP A 164 -13.03 4.78 -10.87
CA ASP A 164 -12.63 5.72 -9.81
C ASP A 164 -11.53 6.69 -10.30
N ASN A 165 -10.82 6.37 -11.39
CA ASN A 165 -9.70 7.13 -11.93
C ASN A 165 -9.79 7.20 -13.47
N PRO A 166 -10.82 7.87 -14.03
CA PRO A 166 -10.97 7.96 -15.48
C PRO A 166 -9.72 8.58 -16.13
N GLY A 167 -9.25 7.96 -17.21
CA GLY A 167 -8.01 8.36 -17.91
C GLY A 167 -6.72 7.83 -17.28
N TYR A 168 -6.77 7.12 -16.14
CA TYR A 168 -5.58 6.49 -15.56
C TYR A 168 -5.21 5.18 -16.25
N PHE A 169 -6.18 4.29 -16.43
CA PHE A 169 -6.03 3.03 -17.18
C PHE A 169 -6.64 3.23 -18.58
N PRO A 170 -6.07 2.62 -19.64
CA PRO A 170 -6.59 2.77 -20.98
C PRO A 170 -8.04 2.30 -21.11
N ASP A 171 -8.81 3.00 -21.95
CA ASP A 171 -10.21 2.66 -22.21
C ASP A 171 -10.32 1.36 -23.02
N SER A 172 -11.41 0.62 -22.83
CA SER A 172 -11.64 -0.60 -23.61
C SER A 172 -12.04 -0.28 -25.04
N VAL A 173 -11.45 -0.98 -26.02
CA VAL A 173 -11.73 -0.84 -27.46
C VAL A 173 -12.81 -1.79 -27.97
N GLY A 174 -13.48 -2.50 -27.07
CA GLY A 174 -14.57 -3.41 -27.38
C GLY A 174 -14.66 -4.55 -26.37
N THR A 175 -15.20 -5.69 -26.84
CA THR A 175 -15.29 -6.91 -26.05
C THR A 175 -14.69 -8.11 -26.77
N VAL A 176 -14.28 -9.11 -26.00
CA VAL A 176 -13.88 -10.44 -26.46
C VAL A 176 -14.61 -11.49 -25.63
N GLU A 177 -14.71 -12.71 -26.15
CA GLU A 177 -15.32 -13.83 -25.43
C GLU A 177 -14.42 -14.27 -24.27
N GLY A 178 -14.95 -14.21 -23.04
CA GLY A 178 -14.23 -14.63 -21.85
C GLY A 178 -14.38 -16.13 -21.57
N PRO A 179 -13.66 -16.67 -20.56
CA PRO A 179 -13.66 -18.11 -20.23
C PRO A 179 -15.02 -18.71 -19.87
N SER A 180 -16.01 -17.87 -19.57
CA SER A 180 -17.39 -18.27 -19.27
C SER A 180 -18.35 -18.13 -20.46
N GLY A 181 -17.84 -17.85 -21.66
CA GLY A 181 -18.62 -17.51 -22.86
C GLY A 181 -19.24 -16.11 -22.84
N ARG A 182 -19.04 -15.34 -21.75
CA ARG A 182 -19.53 -13.97 -21.64
C ARG A 182 -18.58 -12.99 -22.31
N GLN A 183 -19.13 -12.03 -23.04
CA GLN A 183 -18.36 -10.91 -23.57
C GLN A 183 -17.78 -10.07 -22.41
N ILE A 184 -16.46 -9.90 -22.41
CA ILE A 184 -15.70 -9.13 -21.43
C ILE A 184 -14.93 -8.00 -22.11
N PRO A 185 -14.64 -6.89 -21.40
CA PRO A 185 -13.88 -5.78 -21.99
C PRO A 185 -12.52 -6.22 -22.54
N ALA A 186 -12.14 -5.61 -23.65
CA ALA A 186 -10.87 -5.81 -24.32
C ALA A 186 -10.13 -4.48 -24.53
N PHE A 187 -8.80 -4.53 -24.50
CA PHE A 187 -7.89 -3.40 -24.63
C PHE A 187 -6.93 -3.68 -25.78
N ARG A 188 -6.41 -2.64 -26.44
CA ARG A 188 -5.31 -2.85 -27.40
C ARG A 188 -4.03 -3.13 -26.62
N ARG A 189 -3.22 -4.07 -27.11
CA ARG A 189 -1.92 -4.36 -26.52
C ARG A 189 -1.04 -3.12 -26.44
N GLY A 190 -1.00 -2.30 -27.49
CA GLY A 190 -0.25 -1.04 -27.53
C GLY A 190 -0.64 -0.08 -26.41
N ASP A 191 -1.94 0.06 -26.11
CA ASP A 191 -2.42 0.93 -25.02
C ASP A 191 -1.98 0.41 -23.65
N LEU A 192 -1.92 -0.91 -23.47
CA LEU A 192 -1.42 -1.54 -22.25
C LEU A 192 0.10 -1.35 -22.09
N GLN A 193 0.86 -1.46 -23.19
CA GLN A 193 2.31 -1.17 -23.18
C GLN A 193 2.58 0.31 -22.85
N ASP A 194 1.79 1.24 -23.41
CA ASP A 194 1.85 2.66 -23.07
C ASP A 194 1.56 2.92 -21.59
N PHE A 195 0.55 2.23 -21.05
CA PHE A 195 0.24 2.29 -19.63
C PHE A 195 1.40 1.77 -18.77
N ASP A 196 2.04 0.67 -19.15
CA ASP A 196 3.21 0.13 -18.44
C ASP A 196 4.37 1.13 -18.42
N ARG A 197 4.72 1.70 -19.58
CA ARG A 197 5.76 2.73 -19.71
C ARG A 197 5.48 3.95 -18.84
N LYS A 198 4.22 4.41 -18.81
CA LYS A 198 3.79 5.52 -17.94
C LYS A 198 3.92 5.17 -16.45
N ARG A 199 3.62 3.92 -16.08
CA ARG A 199 3.67 3.43 -14.70
C ARG A 199 5.11 3.28 -14.18
N GLN A 200 6.06 2.97 -15.06
CA GLN A 200 7.50 2.86 -14.74
C GLN A 200 8.22 4.23 -14.70
N GLY A 201 7.62 5.30 -15.22
CA GLY A 201 8.16 6.67 -15.21
C GLY A 201 7.95 7.46 -13.90
N ASP A 202 8.17 8.77 -13.94
CA ASP A 202 8.06 9.69 -12.78
C ASP A 202 6.64 9.80 -12.20
N ASN A 203 5.63 9.38 -12.95
CA ASN A 203 4.25 9.33 -12.53
C ASN A 203 3.90 7.95 -11.95
N THR A 204 4.47 7.62 -10.79
CA THR A 204 4.03 6.45 -10.00
C THR A 204 2.59 6.68 -9.52
N GLY A 205 1.65 6.41 -10.42
CA GLY A 205 0.24 6.29 -10.13
C GLY A 205 -0.02 5.16 -9.16
N THR A 206 -1.28 5.04 -8.76
CA THR A 206 -1.79 4.10 -7.76
C THR A 206 -1.16 2.72 -7.95
N ALA A 207 -0.19 2.38 -7.10
CA ALA A 207 0.40 1.06 -7.06
C ALA A 207 -0.75 0.07 -6.83
N GLY A 208 -0.98 -0.81 -7.81
CA GLY A 208 -1.93 -1.89 -7.66
C GLY A 208 -1.64 -2.64 -6.37
N ARG A 209 -2.70 -3.06 -5.67
CA ARG A 209 -2.52 -3.94 -4.53
C ARG A 209 -1.89 -5.24 -5.08
N PRO A 210 -0.70 -5.64 -4.61
CA PRO A 210 -0.16 -6.96 -4.95
C PRO A 210 -1.18 -8.03 -4.61
N GLU A 211 -1.11 -9.16 -5.31
CA GLU A 211 -1.90 -10.34 -4.97
C GLU A 211 -1.64 -10.66 -3.50
N GLY A 212 -2.57 -10.24 -2.64
CA GLY A 212 -2.53 -10.65 -1.26
C GLY A 212 -2.79 -12.14 -1.26
N HIS A 213 -2.02 -12.91 -0.49
CA HIS A 213 -2.47 -14.24 -0.06
C HIS A 213 -3.96 -14.16 0.19
N PRO A 214 -4.77 -15.09 -0.36
CA PRO A 214 -6.20 -15.05 -0.18
C PRO A 214 -6.39 -14.87 1.31
N GLN A 215 -7.04 -13.77 1.70
CA GLN A 215 -7.53 -13.65 3.06
C GLN A 215 -8.55 -14.77 3.16
N SER A 216 -8.07 -15.95 3.52
CA SER A 216 -8.74 -16.89 4.38
C SER A 216 -9.07 -16.09 5.64
N ARG A 217 -10.09 -15.22 5.52
CA ARG A 217 -10.97 -15.01 6.64
C ARG A 217 -11.35 -16.42 7.02
N GLU A 218 -10.86 -16.86 8.17
CA GLU A 218 -11.38 -18.03 8.84
C GLU A 218 -12.89 -18.00 8.63
N ARG A 219 -13.39 -19.04 7.97
CA ARG A 219 -14.78 -19.08 7.56
C ARG A 219 -15.59 -18.92 8.83
N LYS A 220 -16.59 -18.03 8.81
CA LYS A 220 -17.51 -17.94 9.95
C LYS A 220 -18.03 -19.36 10.21
N PRO A 221 -18.09 -19.83 11.47
CA PRO A 221 -18.53 -21.19 11.80
C PRO A 221 -19.85 -21.57 11.12
N GLU A 222 -20.79 -20.62 11.11
CA GLU A 222 -22.09 -20.76 10.43
C GLU A 222 -22.00 -21.09 8.93
N THR A 223 -20.92 -20.68 8.25
CA THR A 223 -20.71 -20.98 6.82
C THR A 223 -20.23 -22.40 6.63
N GLU A 224 -19.38 -22.89 7.54
CA GLU A 224 -18.91 -24.28 7.51
C GLU A 224 -20.05 -25.26 7.84
N GLU A 225 -20.89 -24.92 8.83
CA GLU A 225 -22.10 -25.66 9.15
C GLU A 225 -23.01 -25.78 7.93
N ARG A 226 -23.30 -24.68 7.23
CA ARG A 226 -24.14 -24.72 6.01
C ARG A 226 -23.52 -25.60 4.91
N ILE A 227 -22.20 -25.58 4.75
CA ILE A 227 -21.51 -26.43 3.78
C ILE A 227 -21.60 -27.91 4.19
N ALA A 228 -21.42 -28.22 5.48
CA ALA A 228 -21.58 -29.58 6.00
C ALA A 228 -23.01 -30.09 5.83
N THR A 229 -24.02 -29.27 6.15
CA THR A 229 -25.43 -29.59 5.93
C THR A 229 -25.75 -29.79 4.45
N ALA A 230 -25.24 -28.92 3.58
CA ALA A 230 -25.42 -29.07 2.13
C ALA A 230 -24.75 -30.33 1.58
N LEU A 231 -23.57 -30.70 2.11
CA LEU A 231 -22.83 -31.89 1.72
C LEU A 231 -23.55 -33.18 2.16
N ALA A 232 -24.08 -33.22 3.39
CA ALA A 232 -24.92 -34.31 3.86
C ALA A 232 -26.18 -34.45 3.00
N PHE A 233 -26.83 -33.34 2.67
CA PHE A 233 -28.03 -33.32 1.83
C PHE A 233 -27.76 -33.81 0.40
N ILE A 234 -26.61 -33.46 -0.20
CA ILE A 234 -26.22 -33.98 -1.53
C ILE A 234 -25.98 -35.50 -1.47
N ARG A 235 -25.36 -36.01 -0.41
CA ARG A 235 -25.12 -37.45 -0.23
C ARG A 235 -26.43 -38.21 -0.03
N GLU A 236 -27.35 -37.70 0.79
CA GLU A 236 -28.67 -38.29 1.04
C GLU A 236 -29.51 -38.40 -0.24
N GLN A 237 -29.43 -37.41 -1.13
CA GLN A 237 -30.20 -37.37 -2.37
C GLN A 237 -29.53 -38.13 -3.55
N GLY A 238 -28.41 -38.81 -3.28
CA GLY A 238 -27.68 -39.59 -4.27
C GLY A 238 -26.96 -38.74 -5.32
N GLY A 239 -26.60 -37.50 -5.00
CA GLY A 239 -25.89 -36.59 -5.90
C GLY A 239 -26.54 -35.22 -6.07
N HIS A 240 -25.80 -34.29 -6.68
CA HIS A 240 -26.24 -32.91 -6.83
C HIS A 240 -27.39 -32.76 -7.84
N ARG A 241 -28.47 -32.07 -7.43
CA ARG A 241 -29.62 -31.71 -8.30
C ARG A 241 -29.86 -30.20 -8.29
N ARG A 242 -30.41 -29.70 -9.39
CA ARG A 242 -30.81 -28.29 -9.52
C ARG A 242 -31.93 -27.97 -8.52
N GLY A 243 -31.83 -26.83 -7.83
CA GLY A 243 -32.85 -26.38 -6.86
C GLY A 243 -32.61 -26.78 -5.40
N MET A 244 -31.56 -27.56 -5.09
CA MET A 244 -31.23 -27.94 -3.71
C MET A 244 -30.98 -26.74 -2.78
N GLY A 245 -30.40 -25.66 -3.28
CA GLY A 245 -30.21 -24.42 -2.52
C GLY A 245 -31.54 -23.79 -2.08
N ALA A 246 -32.56 -23.81 -2.95
CA ALA A 246 -33.89 -23.31 -2.62
C ALA A 246 -34.62 -24.20 -1.61
N GLN A 247 -34.45 -25.52 -1.71
CA GLN A 247 -35.03 -26.47 -0.75
C GLN A 247 -34.42 -26.33 0.65
N LEU A 248 -33.09 -26.22 0.73
CA LEU A 248 -32.40 -25.96 1.99
C LEU A 248 -32.77 -24.59 2.57
N ALA A 249 -32.89 -23.56 1.73
CA ALA A 249 -33.34 -22.25 2.16
C ALA A 249 -34.75 -22.27 2.78
N ALA A 250 -35.70 -22.99 2.15
CA ALA A 250 -37.04 -23.17 2.69
C ALA A 250 -37.03 -23.97 4.01
N ARG A 251 -36.19 -25.00 4.11
CA ARG A 251 -36.09 -25.86 5.30
C ARG A 251 -35.47 -25.13 6.51
N HIS A 252 -34.54 -24.22 6.26
CA HIS A 252 -33.80 -23.51 7.29
C HIS A 252 -34.27 -22.06 7.51
N ASN A 253 -35.34 -21.63 6.83
CA ASN A 253 -35.88 -20.27 6.88
C ASN A 253 -34.81 -19.18 6.68
N GLU A 254 -33.97 -19.37 5.66
CA GLU A 254 -32.86 -18.48 5.34
C GLU A 254 -32.86 -18.07 3.87
N PRO A 255 -32.15 -16.98 3.49
CA PRO A 255 -32.07 -16.54 2.10
C PRO A 255 -31.46 -17.60 1.17
N THR A 256 -32.08 -17.80 0.01
CA THR A 256 -31.68 -18.78 -1.02
C THR A 256 -30.23 -18.67 -1.45
N TRP A 257 -29.72 -17.44 -1.62
CA TRP A 257 -28.34 -17.22 -2.07
C TRP A 257 -27.27 -17.77 -1.12
N LYS A 258 -27.56 -17.88 0.20
CA LYS A 258 -26.63 -18.48 1.17
C LYS A 258 -26.49 -19.97 0.94
N TRP A 259 -27.61 -20.65 0.71
CA TRP A 259 -27.68 -22.09 0.52
C TRP A 259 -27.24 -22.52 -0.88
N GLU A 260 -27.49 -21.71 -1.91
CA GLU A 260 -26.90 -21.93 -3.24
C GLU A 260 -25.37 -21.89 -3.20
N ARG A 261 -24.81 -20.94 -2.44
CA ARG A 261 -23.37 -20.84 -2.23
C ARG A 261 -22.82 -22.05 -1.46
N ALA A 262 -23.51 -22.48 -0.40
CA ALA A 262 -23.13 -23.66 0.38
C ALA A 262 -23.17 -24.96 -0.45
N VAL A 263 -24.22 -25.17 -1.26
CA VAL A 263 -24.36 -26.31 -2.17
C VAL A 263 -23.27 -26.31 -3.25
N LYS A 264 -22.93 -25.13 -3.81
CA LYS A 264 -21.84 -25.00 -4.77
C LYS A 264 -20.49 -25.41 -4.18
N GLU A 265 -20.18 -24.95 -2.97
CA GLU A 265 -18.95 -25.31 -2.25
C GLU A 265 -18.93 -26.81 -1.86
N ALA A 266 -20.05 -27.34 -1.38
CA ALA A 266 -20.18 -28.76 -1.04
C ALA A 266 -19.95 -29.66 -2.28
N ARG A 267 -20.45 -29.25 -3.45
CA ARG A 267 -20.17 -29.92 -4.72
C ARG A 267 -18.68 -29.91 -5.07
N MET A 268 -18.01 -28.76 -4.92
CA MET A 268 -16.57 -28.67 -5.17
C MET A 268 -15.75 -29.56 -4.22
N LYS A 269 -16.18 -29.70 -2.95
CA LYS A 269 -15.58 -30.64 -2.01
C LYS A 269 -15.74 -32.09 -2.45
N LEU A 270 -16.95 -32.50 -2.83
CA LEU A 270 -17.21 -33.87 -3.32
C LEU A 270 -16.41 -34.22 -4.57
N ILE A 271 -16.20 -33.25 -5.47
CA ILE A 271 -15.35 -33.44 -6.66
C ILE A 271 -13.89 -33.65 -6.25
N ARG A 272 -13.38 -32.84 -5.31
CA ARG A 272 -12.00 -32.95 -4.81
C ARG A 272 -11.74 -34.20 -3.97
N GLU A 273 -12.74 -34.71 -3.28
CA GLU A 273 -12.66 -35.94 -2.46
C GLU A 273 -12.88 -37.23 -3.27
N GLY A 274 -13.34 -37.12 -4.52
CA GLY A 274 -13.60 -38.24 -5.43
C GLY A 274 -12.56 -38.42 -6.54
N GLU A 275 -11.50 -37.61 -6.55
CA GLU A 275 -10.24 -37.80 -7.30
C GLU A 275 -9.21 -38.50 -6.41
#